data_AF-A0A095SM31-F1
#
_entry.id   AF-A0A095SM31-F1
#
_cell.length_a   1.000
_cell.length_b   1.000
_cell.length_c   1.000
_cell.angle_alpha   90.00
_cell.angle_beta   90.00
_cell.angle_gamma   90.00
#
_symmetry.space_group_name_H-M   'P 1'
#
loop_
_entity.id
_entity.type
_entity.pdbx_description
1 polymer ?
#
loop_
_entity_poly.entity_id
_entity_poly.type
_entity_poly.pdbx_seq_one_letter_code
_entity_poly.pdbx_strand_id
1 'polypeptide(L)'
;MFLVLLACFFQPILAEAANAENMADEQTEKSTDQQDMDTLAQAGISQALQAIAKSGGLYPFGMISINGDLKAVGFSGDRDKALPEDQWAQALFLKLQKIGEEQPEVDMLSMYRLHTITNDAGEKVVGVWAQVDHRNVRPWVIFVPLIKNDQGKHEVGEPIYYATEQPLFVEHGEQE
;
A
#
# COMPACT_ATOMS: atom_id res chain seq x y z
N MET A 1 47.16 46.58 14.93
CA MET A 1 47.26 45.11 14.83
C MET A 1 45.91 44.53 15.19
N PHE A 2 45.42 43.60 14.37
CA PHE A 2 44.02 43.29 14.09
C PHE A 2 43.18 42.76 15.26
N LEU A 3 41.90 43.15 15.24
CA LEU A 3 40.78 42.69 16.08
C LEU A 3 39.80 42.00 15.11
N VAL A 4 39.60 40.68 15.23
CA VAL A 4 38.57 39.89 14.52
C VAL A 4 38.16 38.75 15.46
N LEU A 5 37.02 38.84 16.13
CA LEU A 5 35.66 38.45 15.74
C LEU A 5 35.38 36.93 15.77
N LEU A 6 34.48 36.61 16.69
CA LEU A 6 33.73 35.39 16.96
C LEU A 6 33.11 34.78 15.69
N ALA A 7 33.18 33.46 15.53
CA ALA A 7 32.16 32.68 14.81
C ALA A 7 32.18 31.22 15.28
N CYS A 8 31.23 30.89 16.17
CA CYS A 8 30.84 29.52 16.45
C CYS A 8 30.25 28.91 15.17
N PHE A 9 30.91 27.90 14.60
CA PHE A 9 30.27 27.06 13.59
C PHE A 9 29.38 26.04 14.30
N PHE A 10 28.11 26.39 14.50
CA PHE A 10 27.04 25.41 14.60
C PHE A 10 26.84 24.83 13.20
N GLN A 11 27.23 23.58 12.97
CA GLN A 11 26.80 22.86 11.78
C GLN A 11 25.36 22.35 12.03
N PRO A 12 24.37 22.71 11.21
CA PRO A 12 23.12 22.00 11.23
C PRO A 12 23.38 20.59 10.69
N ILE A 13 23.24 19.58 11.54
CA ILE A 13 22.91 18.23 11.07
C ILE A 13 21.49 18.36 10.51
N LEU A 14 21.40 18.71 9.24
CA LEU A 14 20.14 18.64 8.52
C LEU A 14 19.85 17.15 8.36
N ALA A 15 18.84 16.72 9.11
CA ALA A 15 18.23 15.41 8.99
C ALA A 15 17.98 15.11 7.51
N GLU A 16 18.40 13.92 7.10
CA GLU A 16 18.16 13.31 5.80
C GLU A 16 16.65 13.04 5.67
N ALA A 17 15.89 14.10 5.40
CA ALA A 17 14.50 14.10 5.02
C ALA A 17 14.43 14.69 3.60
N ALA A 18 15.02 13.98 2.64
CA ALA A 18 14.97 14.31 1.23
C ALA A 18 15.29 13.08 0.39
N ASN A 19 14.35 12.13 0.35
CA ASN A 19 14.23 11.14 -0.73
C ASN A 19 12.78 10.63 -0.81
N ALA A 20 11.84 11.57 -0.73
CA ALA A 20 10.43 11.37 -1.09
C ALA A 20 10.01 12.38 -2.16
N GLU A 21 10.95 12.74 -3.05
CA GLU A 21 10.67 13.56 -4.22
C GLU A 21 10.94 12.74 -5.49
N ASN A 22 9.89 12.65 -6.30
CA ASN A 22 9.89 12.34 -7.73
C ASN A 22 10.26 10.90 -8.17
N MET A 23 9.26 10.01 -8.09
CA MET A 23 9.08 8.93 -9.09
C MET A 23 7.85 9.22 -9.97
N ALA A 24 7.65 10.48 -10.36
CA ALA A 24 6.60 10.88 -11.31
C ALA A 24 7.15 11.29 -12.69
N ASP A 25 8.47 11.40 -12.87
CA ASP A 25 9.09 11.84 -14.11
C ASP A 25 10.02 10.77 -14.70
N GLU A 26 9.40 9.79 -15.35
CA GLU A 26 9.90 9.17 -16.60
C GLU A 26 8.69 8.47 -17.22
N GLN A 27 8.05 9.09 -18.21
CA GLN A 27 7.01 8.47 -19.06
C GLN A 27 7.65 7.40 -19.95
N THR A 28 8.18 6.35 -19.32
CA THR A 28 8.35 5.05 -19.96
C THR A 28 7.00 4.37 -19.89
N GLU A 29 6.48 3.93 -21.02
CA GLU A 29 5.23 3.16 -21.07
C GLU A 29 5.30 2.01 -20.05
N LYS A 30 4.29 1.90 -19.17
CA LYS A 30 4.26 0.84 -18.15
C LYS A 30 4.39 -0.52 -18.82
N SER A 31 5.23 -1.40 -18.27
CA SER A 31 5.32 -2.78 -18.73
C SER A 31 3.98 -3.51 -18.59
N THR A 32 3.80 -4.62 -19.30
CA THR A 32 2.59 -5.46 -19.16
C THR A 32 2.36 -5.85 -17.69
N ASP A 33 3.40 -6.31 -17.00
CA ASP A 33 3.34 -6.69 -15.59
C ASP A 33 2.89 -5.52 -14.68
N GLN A 34 3.31 -4.29 -14.98
CA GLN A 34 2.86 -3.09 -14.28
C GLN A 34 1.39 -2.75 -14.57
N GLN A 35 0.91 -2.98 -15.79
CA GLN A 35 -0.50 -2.79 -16.15
C GLN A 35 -1.40 -3.87 -15.49
N ASP A 36 -0.89 -5.08 -15.35
CA ASP A 36 -1.58 -6.17 -14.65
C ASP A 36 -1.71 -5.86 -13.15
N MET A 37 -0.66 -5.29 -12.54
CA MET A 37 -0.73 -4.78 -11.16
C MET A 37 -1.77 -3.66 -10.99
N ASP A 38 -1.85 -2.71 -11.93
CA ASP A 38 -2.87 -1.67 -11.91
C ASP A 38 -4.29 -2.27 -12.00
N THR A 39 -4.46 -3.27 -12.87
CA THR A 39 -5.75 -3.96 -13.05
C THR A 39 -6.18 -4.68 -11.77
N LEU A 40 -5.26 -5.42 -11.13
CA LEU A 40 -5.50 -6.08 -9.85
C LEU A 40 -5.82 -5.05 -8.75
N ALA A 41 -5.04 -3.97 -8.68
CA ALA A 41 -5.28 -2.89 -7.72
C ALA A 41 -6.69 -2.31 -7.85
N GLN A 42 -7.09 -1.93 -9.06
CA GLN A 42 -8.39 -1.34 -9.34
C GLN A 42 -9.55 -2.28 -8.99
N ALA A 43 -9.42 -3.57 -9.30
CA ALA A 43 -10.43 -4.57 -8.94
C ALA A 43 -10.67 -4.62 -7.43
N GLY A 44 -9.59 -4.72 -6.64
CA GLY A 44 -9.71 -4.77 -5.18
C GLY A 44 -10.09 -3.43 -4.55
N ILE A 45 -9.62 -2.29 -5.08
CA ILE A 45 -10.06 -0.96 -4.63
C ILE A 45 -11.57 -0.80 -4.85
N SER A 46 -12.09 -1.18 -6.02
CA SER A 46 -13.53 -1.15 -6.31
C SER A 46 -14.31 -1.99 -5.31
N GLN A 47 -13.85 -3.21 -5.02
CA GLN A 47 -14.47 -4.06 -4.01
C GLN A 47 -14.43 -3.45 -2.60
N ALA A 48 -13.30 -2.84 -2.23
CA ALA A 48 -13.13 -2.16 -0.94
C ALA A 48 -14.11 -0.99 -0.79
N LEU A 49 -14.20 -0.12 -1.81
CA LEU A 49 -15.10 1.03 -1.81
C LEU A 49 -16.58 0.60 -1.75
N GLN A 50 -16.95 -0.48 -2.45
CA GLN A 50 -18.29 -1.04 -2.36
C GLN A 50 -18.61 -1.57 -0.95
N ALA A 51 -17.64 -2.22 -0.29
CA ALA A 51 -17.82 -2.70 1.08
C ALA A 51 -18.01 -1.53 2.06
N ILE A 52 -17.21 -0.47 1.93
CA ILE A 52 -17.31 0.75 2.73
C ILE A 52 -18.67 1.42 2.52
N ALA A 53 -19.12 1.58 1.27
CA ALA A 53 -20.40 2.18 0.97
C ALA A 53 -21.59 1.38 1.54
N LYS A 54 -21.50 0.05 1.58
CA LYS A 54 -22.57 -0.83 2.08
C LYS A 54 -22.58 -1.00 3.59
N SER A 55 -21.40 -1.06 4.22
CA SER A 55 -21.25 -1.50 5.60
C SER A 55 -20.65 -0.45 6.55
N GLY A 56 -20.16 0.67 6.01
CA GLY A 56 -19.51 1.74 6.78
C GLY A 56 -18.07 1.44 7.17
N GLY A 57 -17.49 0.30 6.73
CA GLY A 57 -16.11 -0.07 7.03
C GLY A 57 -15.55 -1.09 6.05
N LEU A 58 -14.32 -1.52 6.32
CA LEU A 58 -13.64 -2.53 5.52
C LEU A 58 -12.83 -3.44 6.43
N TYR A 59 -13.19 -4.72 6.44
CA TYR A 59 -12.33 -5.73 7.04
C TYR A 59 -11.25 -6.14 6.03
N PRO A 60 -9.95 -6.21 6.41
CA PRO A 60 -8.87 -6.46 5.47
C PRO A 60 -9.05 -7.76 4.66
N PHE A 61 -8.73 -7.68 3.38
CA PHE A 61 -8.76 -8.81 2.47
C PHE A 61 -7.63 -8.69 1.44
N GLY A 62 -7.27 -9.80 0.82
CA GLY A 62 -6.32 -9.85 -0.28
C GLY A 62 -6.95 -10.40 -1.54
N MET A 63 -6.22 -10.27 -2.64
CA MET A 63 -6.51 -10.97 -3.88
C MET A 63 -5.25 -11.64 -4.40
N ILE A 64 -5.43 -12.75 -5.08
CA ILE A 64 -4.36 -13.45 -5.80
C ILE A 64 -4.79 -13.60 -7.25
N SER A 65 -3.81 -13.53 -8.16
CA SER A 65 -4.00 -13.85 -9.56
C SER A 65 -3.27 -15.15 -9.89
N ILE A 66 -3.90 -15.98 -10.72
CA ILE A 66 -3.31 -17.18 -11.30
C ILE A 66 -3.68 -17.16 -12.78
N ASN A 67 -2.74 -16.84 -13.67
CA ASN A 67 -2.98 -16.73 -15.12
C ASN A 67 -4.16 -15.79 -15.45
N GLY A 68 -4.30 -14.69 -14.71
CA GLY A 68 -5.38 -13.71 -14.85
C GLY A 68 -6.70 -14.05 -14.12
N ASP A 69 -6.85 -15.26 -13.57
CA ASP A 69 -7.99 -15.60 -12.72
C ASP A 69 -7.82 -15.03 -11.31
N LEU A 70 -8.73 -14.13 -10.92
CA LEU A 70 -8.68 -13.44 -9.63
C LEU A 70 -9.43 -14.22 -8.54
N LYS A 71 -8.78 -14.42 -7.39
CA LYS A 71 -9.38 -15.06 -6.21
C LYS A 71 -9.19 -14.20 -4.97
N ALA A 72 -10.26 -13.99 -4.21
CA ALA A 72 -10.20 -13.25 -2.95
C ALA A 72 -9.69 -14.14 -1.80
N VAL A 73 -8.84 -13.57 -0.95
CA VAL A 73 -8.35 -14.16 0.30
C VAL A 73 -8.84 -13.30 1.45
N GLY A 74 -9.82 -13.81 2.20
CA GLY A 74 -10.39 -13.10 3.34
C GLY A 74 -10.38 -13.95 4.61
N PHE A 75 -10.95 -13.37 5.66
CA PHE A 75 -11.27 -14.13 6.86
C PHE A 75 -12.43 -15.08 6.59
N SER A 76 -12.25 -16.34 6.94
CA SER A 76 -13.26 -17.40 6.83
C SER A 76 -13.50 -17.95 8.23
N GLY A 77 -14.52 -17.45 8.92
CA GLY A 77 -14.84 -17.86 10.28
C GLY A 77 -16.03 -17.08 10.83
N ASP A 78 -16.41 -17.39 12.07
CA ASP A 78 -17.48 -16.67 12.76
C ASP A 78 -17.10 -15.19 12.93
N ARG A 79 -17.98 -14.28 12.52
CA ARG A 79 -17.75 -12.83 12.61
C ARG A 79 -17.43 -12.38 14.04
N ASP A 80 -18.06 -12.98 15.03
CA ASP A 80 -17.87 -12.62 16.45
C ASP A 80 -16.52 -13.11 17.01
N LYS A 81 -15.81 -13.96 16.25
CA LYS A 81 -14.45 -14.42 16.54
C LYS A 81 -13.42 -13.77 15.63
N ALA A 82 -13.82 -12.80 14.80
CA ALA A 82 -12.89 -12.06 13.97
C ALA A 82 -11.91 -11.30 14.87
N LEU A 83 -10.64 -11.34 14.49
CA LEU A 83 -9.61 -10.55 15.15
C LEU A 83 -9.87 -9.06 14.89
N PRO A 84 -9.31 -8.17 15.73
CA PRO A 84 -9.19 -6.76 15.37
C PRO A 84 -8.55 -6.57 13.98
N GLU A 85 -8.98 -5.53 13.26
CA GLU A 85 -8.59 -5.29 11.85
C GLU A 85 -7.06 -5.24 11.65
N ASP A 86 -6.33 -4.63 12.58
CA ASP A 86 -4.88 -4.53 12.56
C ASP A 86 -4.18 -5.89 12.75
N GLN A 87 -4.67 -6.70 13.70
CA GLN A 87 -4.15 -8.05 13.94
C GLN A 87 -4.45 -8.97 12.75
N TRP A 88 -5.65 -8.87 12.19
CA TRP A 88 -6.00 -9.62 11.00
C TRP A 88 -5.19 -9.16 9.78
N ALA A 89 -4.97 -7.86 9.60
CA ALA A 89 -4.14 -7.34 8.53
C ALA A 89 -2.74 -7.96 8.57
N GLN A 90 -2.13 -8.05 9.75
CA GLN A 90 -0.83 -8.69 9.92
C GLN A 90 -0.89 -10.20 9.60
N ALA A 91 -1.90 -10.92 10.10
CA ALA A 91 -2.07 -12.34 9.79
C ALA A 91 -2.32 -12.61 8.30
N LEU A 92 -3.07 -11.73 7.64
CA LEU A 92 -3.36 -11.79 6.22
C LEU A 92 -2.08 -11.57 5.38
N PHE A 93 -1.25 -10.61 5.77
CA PHE A 93 0.04 -10.37 5.11
C PHE A 93 0.90 -11.65 5.11
N LEU A 94 1.08 -12.28 6.28
CA LEU A 94 1.83 -13.54 6.40
C LEU A 94 1.17 -14.68 5.61
N LYS A 95 -0.16 -14.73 5.58
CA LYS A 95 -0.90 -15.72 4.78
C LYS A 95 -0.67 -15.54 3.29
N LEU A 96 -0.64 -14.30 2.79
CA LEU A 96 -0.36 -14.01 1.37
C LEU A 96 1.08 -14.36 1.01
N GLN A 97 2.05 -14.06 1.87
CA GLN A 97 3.44 -14.50 1.70
C GLN A 97 3.54 -16.02 1.59
N LYS A 98 2.90 -16.73 2.53
CA LYS A 98 2.85 -18.19 2.50
C LYS A 98 2.20 -18.74 1.23
N ILE A 99 1.14 -18.09 0.71
CA ILE A 99 0.54 -18.47 -0.58
C ILE A 99 1.56 -18.29 -1.71
N GLY A 100 2.26 -17.16 -1.77
CA GLY A 100 3.28 -16.90 -2.80
C GLY A 100 4.45 -17.89 -2.78
N GLU A 101 4.82 -18.38 -1.60
CA GLU A 101 5.84 -19.43 -1.40
C GLU A 101 5.34 -20.82 -1.82
N GLU A 102 4.14 -21.21 -1.39
CA GLU A 102 3.60 -22.57 -1.59
C GLU A 102 2.97 -22.78 -2.98
N GLN A 103 2.59 -21.71 -3.68
CA GLN A 103 1.90 -21.76 -4.97
C GLN A 103 2.69 -20.98 -6.04
N PRO A 104 3.66 -21.61 -6.72
CA PRO A 104 4.46 -20.96 -7.75
C PRO A 104 3.64 -20.45 -8.94
N GLU A 105 2.43 -20.98 -9.15
CA GLU A 105 1.48 -20.55 -10.18
C GLU A 105 0.81 -19.20 -9.91
N VAL A 106 0.89 -18.69 -8.67
CA VAL A 106 0.37 -17.37 -8.32
C VAL A 106 1.33 -16.31 -8.86
N ASP A 107 0.88 -15.48 -9.79
CA ASP A 107 1.71 -14.46 -10.47
C ASP A 107 1.67 -13.10 -9.77
N MET A 108 0.53 -12.76 -9.14
CA MET A 108 0.34 -11.53 -8.35
C MET A 108 -0.37 -11.77 -7.04
N LEU A 109 -0.02 -10.95 -6.05
CA LEU A 109 -0.64 -10.89 -4.73
C LEU A 109 -1.02 -9.43 -4.43
N SER A 110 -2.13 -9.24 -3.73
CA SER A 110 -2.49 -7.92 -3.22
C SER A 110 -3.20 -7.98 -1.88
N MET A 111 -3.13 -6.88 -1.14
CA MET A 111 -3.76 -6.69 0.15
C MET A 111 -4.41 -5.31 0.24
N TYR A 112 -5.65 -5.27 0.73
CA TYR A 112 -6.48 -4.09 0.85
C TYR A 112 -6.95 -3.92 2.29
N ARG A 113 -6.77 -2.71 2.83
CA ARG A 113 -7.22 -2.34 4.18
C ARG A 113 -7.53 -0.85 4.27
N LEU A 114 -8.24 -0.43 5.32
CA LEU A 114 -8.23 0.98 5.69
C LEU A 114 -6.88 1.34 6.32
N HIS A 115 -6.38 2.52 5.99
CA HIS A 115 -5.18 3.07 6.58
C HIS A 115 -5.35 4.58 6.80
N THR A 116 -4.65 5.11 7.78
CA THR A 116 -4.63 6.55 8.08
C THR A 116 -3.24 7.09 7.84
N ILE A 117 -3.12 8.01 6.89
CA ILE A 117 -1.90 8.77 6.67
C ILE A 117 -2.02 10.17 7.29
N THR A 118 -0.90 10.88 7.38
CA THR A 118 -0.89 12.31 7.72
C THR A 118 -0.54 13.06 6.44
N ASN A 119 -1.36 14.01 6.02
CA ASN A 119 -1.06 14.86 4.87
C ASN A 119 -0.05 15.96 5.23
N ASP A 120 0.38 16.75 4.24
CA ASP A 120 1.35 17.83 4.42
C ASP A 120 0.86 18.95 5.35
N ALA A 121 -0.46 19.09 5.52
CA ALA A 121 -1.09 20.01 6.46
C ALA A 121 -1.13 19.45 7.91
N GLY A 122 -0.63 18.24 8.15
CA GLY A 122 -0.65 17.57 9.46
C GLY A 122 -1.98 16.89 9.78
N GLU A 123 -2.91 16.81 8.83
CA GLU A 123 -4.24 16.25 9.03
C GLU A 123 -4.25 14.74 8.81
N LYS A 124 -5.08 14.04 9.59
CA LYS A 124 -5.27 12.60 9.45
C LYS A 124 -6.27 12.31 8.34
N VAL A 125 -5.81 11.60 7.31
CA VAL A 125 -6.63 11.20 6.16
C VAL A 125 -6.77 9.69 6.16
N VAL A 126 -8.01 9.21 6.20
CA VAL A 126 -8.33 7.79 6.05
C VAL A 126 -8.48 7.47 4.57
N GLY A 127 -7.97 6.32 4.14
CA GLY A 127 -8.09 5.85 2.77
C GLY A 127 -8.00 4.34 2.65
N VAL A 128 -8.29 3.84 1.44
CA VAL A 128 -8.01 2.45 1.07
C VAL A 128 -6.54 2.34 0.72
N TRP A 129 -5.82 1.48 1.45
CA TRP A 129 -4.45 1.10 1.18
C TRP A 129 -4.45 -0.20 0.39
N ALA A 130 -4.01 -0.14 -0.87
CA ALA A 130 -3.87 -1.29 -1.76
C ALA A 130 -2.39 -1.57 -1.99
N GLN A 131 -1.86 -2.59 -1.33
CA GLN A 131 -0.52 -3.10 -1.60
C GLN A 131 -0.62 -4.17 -2.69
N VAL A 132 0.17 -4.05 -3.74
CA VAL A 132 0.16 -4.99 -4.87
C VAL A 132 1.59 -5.40 -5.16
N ASP A 133 1.76 -6.68 -5.46
CA ASP A 133 3.03 -7.31 -5.74
C ASP A 133 2.91 -8.28 -6.92
N HIS A 134 3.94 -8.31 -7.75
CA HIS A 134 4.07 -9.17 -8.92
C HIS A 134 5.47 -9.76 -8.90
N ARG A 135 5.62 -11.04 -9.25
CA ARG A 135 6.93 -11.74 -9.20
C ARG A 135 8.08 -11.11 -9.99
N ASN A 136 7.80 -10.21 -10.93
CA ASN A 136 8.74 -9.75 -11.95
C ASN A 136 9.06 -8.26 -11.84
N VAL A 137 8.30 -7.52 -11.03
CA VAL A 137 8.42 -6.07 -10.92
C VAL A 137 8.28 -5.66 -9.46
N ARG A 138 8.88 -4.53 -9.09
CA ARG A 138 8.88 -4.05 -7.71
C ARG A 138 7.45 -3.83 -7.20
N PRO A 139 7.11 -4.24 -5.97
CA PRO A 139 5.81 -3.98 -5.39
C PRO A 139 5.58 -2.48 -5.17
N TRP A 140 4.31 -2.10 -5.16
CA TRP A 140 3.90 -0.75 -4.82
C TRP A 140 2.65 -0.74 -3.96
N VAL A 141 2.35 0.45 -3.45
CA VAL A 141 1.12 0.75 -2.75
C VAL A 141 0.39 1.85 -3.50
N ILE A 142 -0.91 1.68 -3.63
CA ILE A 142 -1.84 2.71 -4.05
C ILE A 142 -2.71 3.07 -2.86
N PHE A 143 -2.65 4.33 -2.44
CA PHE A 143 -3.52 4.88 -1.41
C PHE A 143 -4.62 5.72 -2.06
N VAL A 144 -5.87 5.38 -1.75
CA VAL A 144 -7.05 6.08 -2.24
C VAL A 144 -7.72 6.80 -1.07
N PRO A 145 -7.54 8.12 -0.93
CA PRO A 145 -8.10 8.87 0.19
C PRO A 145 -9.63 8.93 0.12
N LEU A 146 -10.27 8.83 1.29
CA LEU A 146 -11.71 9.01 1.46
C LEU A 146 -11.96 10.42 1.99
N ILE A 147 -12.20 11.36 1.09
CA ILE A 147 -12.36 12.78 1.39
C ILE A 147 -13.82 13.08 1.68
N LYS A 148 -14.11 13.85 2.74
CA LYS A 148 -15.49 14.30 2.98
C LYS A 148 -15.79 15.49 2.09
N ASN A 149 -16.88 15.43 1.34
CA ASN A 149 -17.42 16.59 0.64
C ASN A 149 -18.18 17.52 1.61
N ASP A 150 -18.62 18.68 1.10
CA ASP A 150 -19.37 19.69 1.87
C ASP A 150 -20.70 19.17 2.47
N GLN A 151 -21.20 18.03 1.98
CA GLN A 151 -22.39 17.35 2.49
C GLN A 151 -22.07 16.26 3.53
N GLY A 152 -20.80 16.13 3.93
CA GLY A 152 -20.32 15.11 4.87
C GLY A 152 -20.27 13.69 4.31
N LYS A 153 -20.47 13.50 2.99
CA LYS A 153 -20.32 12.20 2.33
C LYS A 153 -18.87 11.96 1.95
N HIS A 154 -18.42 10.71 2.05
CA HIS A 154 -17.09 10.34 1.58
C HIS A 154 -17.09 10.22 0.05
N GLU A 155 -16.20 10.98 -0.58
CA GLU A 155 -15.83 10.91 -1.98
C GLU A 155 -14.41 10.33 -2.10
N VAL A 156 -14.14 9.76 -3.27
CA VAL A 156 -12.83 9.18 -3.58
C VAL A 156 -11.93 10.31 -4.07
N GLY A 157 -10.82 10.56 -3.38
CA GLY A 157 -9.80 11.50 -3.84
C GLY A 157 -8.82 10.88 -4.82
N GLU A 158 -7.84 11.68 -5.26
CA GLU A 158 -6.82 11.23 -6.22
C GLU A 158 -5.94 10.11 -5.65
N PRO A 159 -5.71 9.01 -6.40
CA PRO A 159 -4.82 7.94 -5.95
C PRO A 159 -3.38 8.41 -5.80
N ILE A 160 -2.73 8.00 -4.71
CA ILE A 160 -1.32 8.30 -4.42
C ILE A 160 -0.53 7.01 -4.49
N TYR A 161 0.58 7.01 -5.24
CA TYR A 161 1.43 5.85 -5.45
C TYR A 161 2.68 5.94 -4.56
N TYR A 162 2.99 4.86 -3.86
CA TYR A 162 4.19 4.71 -3.05
C TYR A 162 4.94 3.46 -3.46
N ALA A 163 6.27 3.54 -3.51
CA ALA A 163 7.08 2.32 -3.48
C ALA A 163 6.97 1.67 -2.09
N THR A 164 7.03 0.34 -2.02
CA THR A 164 7.09 -0.39 -0.75
C THR A 164 8.28 -1.33 -0.74
N GLU A 165 8.96 -1.41 0.40
CA GLU A 165 10.04 -2.36 0.67
C GLU A 165 9.55 -3.63 1.38
N GLN A 166 8.24 -3.77 1.57
CA GLN A 166 7.64 -4.93 2.21
C GLN A 166 6.93 -5.77 1.16
N PRO A 167 7.63 -6.67 0.44
CA PRO A 167 7.00 -7.49 -0.59
C PRO A 167 6.09 -8.57 0.02
N LEU A 168 5.02 -8.89 -0.73
CA LEU A 168 4.17 -10.06 -0.49
C LEU A 168 4.80 -11.33 -1.08
N PHE A 169 5.67 -11.23 -2.08
CA PHE A 169 6.55 -12.33 -2.45
C PHE A 169 7.83 -12.26 -1.61
N VAL A 170 8.11 -13.31 -0.84
CA VAL A 170 9.38 -13.40 -0.13
C VAL A 170 10.46 -13.74 -1.15
N GLU A 171 11.41 -12.83 -1.36
CA GLU A 171 12.64 -13.21 -2.04
C GLU A 171 13.34 -14.26 -1.18
N HIS A 172 13.55 -15.45 -1.73
CA HIS A 172 14.51 -16.38 -1.16
C HIS A 172 15.88 -15.74 -1.31
N GLY A 173 16.28 -14.92 -0.34
CA GLY A 173 17.68 -14.59 -0.16
C GLY A 173 18.46 -15.89 -0.19
N GLU A 174 19.47 -15.96 -1.05
CA GLU A 174 20.43 -17.05 -1.07
C GLU A 174 20.80 -17.35 0.40
N GLN A 175 20.40 -18.52 0.89
CA GLN A 175 20.99 -19.06 2.09
C GLN A 175 22.44 -19.40 1.72
N GLU A 176 23.33 -18.42 1.81
CA GLU A 176 24.77 -18.65 1.92
C GLU A 176 25.12 -19.29 3.27
#